data_AF-A0A7S2Y309-F1
#
_entry.id   AF-A0A7S2Y309-F1
#
_cell.length_a   1.000
_cell.length_b   1.000
_cell.length_c   1.000
_cell.angle_alpha   90.00
_cell.angle_beta   90.00
_cell.angle_gamma   90.00
#
_symmetry.space_group_name_H-M   'P 1'
#
loop_
_entity.id
_entity.type
_entity.pdbx_description
1 polymer ?
#
loop_
_entity_poly.entity_id
_entity_poly.type
_entity_poly.pdbx_seq_one_letter_code
_entity_poly.pdbx_strand_id
1 'polypeptide(L)'
;VVEPLLQQCLTRQLPCVCANPDCIVQTPTGGTAYMPGTIAQRYQEMGGTVTWFGKPQPQHFRACLETLQLPPHRVAHVGDSLVHDIAGAQSAGIPNIFVALTGIHAQDLSSPQDGSLPPKAELEQLFQQTRSEEGAVGIFPTHVVPAFQKAPES
;
A
#
# COMPACT_ATOMS: atom_id res chain seq x y z
N VAL A 1 -15.64 12.96 15.50
CA VAL A 1 -14.77 13.45 16.61
C VAL A 1 -13.70 14.42 16.13
N VAL A 2 -13.06 14.20 14.97
CA VAL A 2 -11.99 15.09 14.47
C VAL A 2 -12.47 16.34 13.73
N GLU A 3 -13.71 16.37 13.22
CA GLU A 3 -14.22 17.47 12.37
C GLU A 3 -14.06 18.88 12.95
N PRO A 4 -14.40 19.14 14.24
CA PRO A 4 -14.24 20.48 14.80
C PRO A 4 -12.77 20.94 14.83
N LEU A 5 -11.83 20.01 15.04
CA LEU A 5 -10.40 20.29 14.99
C LEU A 5 -9.94 20.59 13.56
N LEU A 6 -10.39 19.80 12.58
CA LEU A 6 -10.10 20.05 11.16
C LEU A 6 -10.61 21.42 10.73
N GLN A 7 -11.81 21.81 11.17
CA GLN A 7 -12.35 23.14 10.87
C GLN A 7 -11.48 24.26 11.47
N GLN A 8 -10.98 24.10 12.69
CA GLN A 8 -10.07 25.07 13.30
C GLN A 8 -8.76 25.18 12.53
N CYS A 9 -8.19 24.06 12.08
CA CYS A 9 -7.00 24.04 11.23
C CYS A 9 -7.26 24.74 9.88
N LEU A 10 -8.42 24.48 9.27
CA LEU A 10 -8.82 25.08 7.99
C LEU A 10 -8.96 26.60 8.09
N THR A 11 -9.64 27.11 9.13
CA THR A 11 -9.77 28.56 9.40
C THR A 11 -8.41 29.24 9.52
N ARG A 12 -7.39 28.52 9.99
CA ARG A 12 -6.01 29.00 10.12
C ARG A 12 -5.13 28.69 8.89
N GLN A 13 -5.67 28.05 7.86
CA GLN A 13 -4.95 27.64 6.65
C GLN A 13 -3.69 26.81 6.94
N LEU A 14 -3.75 25.94 7.96
CA LEU A 14 -2.59 25.12 8.31
C LEU A 14 -2.34 24.04 7.23
N PRO A 15 -1.09 23.84 6.77
CA PRO A 15 -0.78 22.72 5.90
C PRO A 15 -0.87 21.41 6.68
N CYS A 16 -1.43 20.37 6.05
CA CYS A 16 -1.45 19.02 6.58
C CYS A 16 -0.35 18.18 5.91
N VAL A 17 0.54 17.59 6.70
CA VAL A 17 1.53 16.62 6.24
C VAL A 17 1.02 15.23 6.57
N CYS A 18 0.62 14.46 5.55
CA CYS A 18 0.16 13.10 5.71
C CYS A 18 1.34 12.13 5.52
N ALA A 19 1.91 11.65 6.62
CA ALA A 19 3.08 10.75 6.60
C ALA A 19 2.75 9.28 6.29
N ASN A 20 1.48 8.92 6.33
CA ASN A 20 0.98 7.60 5.95
C ASN A 20 -0.33 7.80 5.14
N PRO A 21 -0.31 7.54 3.82
CA PRO A 21 -1.43 7.85 2.94
C PRO A 21 -2.55 6.79 3.03
N ASP A 22 -2.33 5.66 3.71
CA ASP A 22 -3.33 4.61 3.83
C ASP A 22 -4.56 5.15 4.58
N CYS A 23 -5.74 4.86 4.04
CA CYS A 23 -7.02 5.24 4.66
C CYS A 23 -7.54 4.17 5.61
N ILE A 24 -7.30 2.89 5.32
CA ILE A 24 -7.79 1.78 6.14
C ILE A 24 -6.71 0.71 6.29
N VAL A 25 -6.80 -0.04 7.38
CA VAL A 25 -6.00 -1.23 7.63
C VAL A 25 -6.90 -2.36 8.12
N GLN A 26 -6.55 -3.60 7.76
CA GLN A 26 -7.16 -4.80 8.35
C GLN A 26 -6.54 -5.03 9.73
N THR A 27 -7.37 -5.13 10.77
CA THR A 27 -6.90 -5.39 12.13
C THR A 27 -6.56 -6.87 12.30
N PRO A 28 -5.65 -7.22 13.24
CA PRO A 28 -5.35 -8.62 13.53
C PRO A 28 -6.57 -9.45 13.97
N THR A 29 -7.64 -8.81 14.43
CA THR A 29 -8.90 -9.45 14.85
C THR A 29 -9.92 -9.60 13.72
N GLY A 30 -9.56 -9.27 12.47
CA GLY A 30 -10.43 -9.40 11.29
C GLY A 30 -11.41 -8.25 11.05
N GLY A 31 -11.21 -7.10 11.69
CA GLY A 31 -11.97 -5.87 11.43
C GLY A 31 -11.20 -4.88 10.56
N THR A 32 -11.78 -3.71 10.28
CA THR A 32 -11.08 -2.59 9.64
C THR A 32 -10.92 -1.43 10.60
N ALA A 33 -9.80 -0.71 10.50
CA ALA A 33 -9.54 0.51 11.25
C ALA A 33 -9.14 1.65 10.30
N TYR A 34 -9.54 2.88 10.63
CA TYR A 34 -9.12 4.07 9.89
C TYR A 34 -7.68 4.43 10.20
N MET A 35 -6.98 4.93 9.19
CA MET A 35 -5.57 5.28 9.20
C MET A 35 -5.40 6.79 8.90
N PRO A 36 -4.19 7.38 9.09
CA PRO A 36 -3.98 8.81 8.94
C PRO A 36 -4.45 9.40 7.59
N GLY A 37 -4.41 8.60 6.52
CA GLY A 37 -4.92 8.97 5.21
C GLY A 37 -6.38 9.40 5.23
N THR A 38 -7.25 8.79 6.06
CA THR A 38 -8.66 9.20 6.16
C THR A 38 -8.81 10.61 6.71
N ILE A 39 -7.99 10.99 7.69
CA ILE A 39 -8.03 12.34 8.26
C ILE A 39 -7.52 13.36 7.24
N ALA A 40 -6.43 13.04 6.55
CA ALA A 40 -5.85 13.89 5.52
C ALA A 40 -6.79 14.06 4.32
N GLN A 41 -7.41 12.99 3.84
CA GLN A 41 -8.42 13.01 2.78
C GLN A 41 -9.58 13.91 3.18
N ARG A 42 -10.09 13.75 4.42
CA ARG A 42 -11.17 14.58 4.92
C ARG A 42 -10.79 16.06 4.96
N TYR A 43 -9.58 16.37 5.43
CA TYR A 43 -9.08 17.74 5.45
C TYR A 43 -8.97 18.35 4.04
N GLN A 44 -8.54 17.55 3.06
CA GLN A 44 -8.47 17.96 1.66
C GLN A 44 -9.87 18.23 1.06
N GLU A 45 -10.85 17.37 1.33
CA GLU A 45 -12.25 17.57 0.91
C GLU A 45 -12.86 18.86 1.47
N MET A 46 -12.45 19.26 2.67
CA MET A 46 -12.85 20.53 3.28
C MET A 46 -12.15 21.76 2.67
N GLY A 47 -11.24 21.57 1.70
CA GLY A 47 -10.45 22.62 1.05
C GLY A 47 -9.09 22.90 1.70
N GLY A 48 -8.67 22.06 2.65
CA GLY A 48 -7.35 22.15 3.27
C GLY A 48 -6.24 21.72 2.30
N THR A 49 -5.04 22.26 2.47
CA THR A 49 -3.87 21.85 1.67
C THR A 49 -3.19 20.65 2.33
N VAL A 50 -3.00 19.57 1.57
CA VAL A 50 -2.36 18.33 2.05
C VAL A 50 -1.12 18.02 1.21
N THR A 51 -0.02 17.73 1.89
CA THR A 51 1.16 17.11 1.28
C THR A 51 1.21 15.65 1.69
N TRP A 52 1.18 14.76 0.70
CA TRP A 52 1.14 13.32 0.89
C TRP A 52 2.55 12.71 0.81
N PHE A 53 2.92 11.94 1.84
CA PHE A 53 4.16 11.18 1.90
C PHE A 53 3.85 9.71 2.14
N GLY A 54 4.69 8.83 1.60
CA GLY A 54 4.52 7.39 1.66
C GLY A 54 4.35 6.78 0.28
N LYS A 55 3.96 5.51 0.23
CA LYS A 55 3.78 4.75 -1.00
C LYS A 55 2.57 5.28 -1.79
N PRO A 56 2.62 5.34 -3.13
CA PRO A 56 3.68 4.87 -4.03
C PRO A 56 4.77 5.91 -4.34
N GLN A 57 4.86 7.01 -3.59
CA GLN A 57 5.77 8.12 -3.92
C GLN A 57 7.25 7.69 -3.92
N PRO A 58 8.07 8.10 -4.91
CA PRO A 58 9.47 7.67 -5.03
C PRO A 58 10.33 7.97 -3.80
N GLN A 59 10.00 9.04 -3.08
CA GLN A 59 10.69 9.47 -1.87
C GLN A 59 10.70 8.40 -0.76
N HIS A 60 9.64 7.60 -0.63
CA HIS A 60 9.60 6.49 0.32
C HIS A 60 10.66 5.44 -0.01
N PHE A 61 10.67 4.98 -1.26
CA PHE A 61 11.58 3.94 -1.71
C PHE A 61 13.05 4.41 -1.73
N ARG A 62 13.31 5.66 -2.11
CA ARG A 62 14.67 6.26 -2.02
C ARG A 62 15.18 6.28 -0.59
N ALA A 63 14.37 6.74 0.36
CA ALA A 63 14.77 6.77 1.77
C ALA A 63 15.09 5.35 2.31
N CYS A 64 14.32 4.32 1.91
CA CYS A 64 14.62 2.93 2.25
C CYS A 64 15.97 2.47 1.66
N LEU A 65 16.25 2.77 0.38
CA LEU A 65 17.51 2.39 -0.27
C LEU A 65 18.71 3.10 0.35
N GLU A 66 18.58 4.40 0.66
CA GLU A 66 19.60 5.18 1.36
C GLU A 66 19.90 4.63 2.75
N THR A 67 18.87 4.23 3.48
CA THR A 67 19.01 3.62 4.82
C THR A 67 19.72 2.27 4.75
N LEU A 68 19.36 1.43 3.77
CA LEU A 68 19.97 0.10 3.59
C LEU A 68 21.38 0.17 2.99
N GLN A 69 21.73 1.26 2.32
CA GLN A 69 22.98 1.42 1.56
C GLN A 69 23.20 0.29 0.55
N LEU A 70 22.11 -0.17 -0.08
CA LEU A 70 22.12 -1.23 -1.08
C LEU A 70 21.56 -0.73 -2.42
N PRO A 71 22.07 -1.24 -3.55
CA PRO A 71 21.47 -0.94 -4.84
C PRO A 71 20.08 -1.59 -4.95
N PRO A 72 19.16 -1.02 -5.75
CA PRO A 72 17.77 -1.49 -5.87
C PRO A 72 17.63 -3.00 -6.14
N HIS A 73 18.45 -3.55 -7.04
CA HIS A 73 18.40 -4.98 -7.42
C HIS A 73 18.78 -5.96 -6.30
N ARG A 74 19.28 -5.46 -5.17
CA ARG A 74 19.61 -6.25 -3.96
C ARG A 74 18.60 -6.10 -2.84
N VAL A 75 17.51 -5.38 -3.06
CA VAL A 75 16.43 -5.16 -2.11
C VAL A 75 15.15 -5.74 -2.68
N ALA A 76 14.33 -6.37 -1.84
CA ALA A 76 12.98 -6.77 -2.22
C ALA A 76 11.98 -5.96 -1.40
N HIS A 77 10.98 -5.38 -2.08
CA HIS A 77 9.83 -4.77 -1.41
C HIS A 77 8.69 -5.77 -1.33
N VAL A 78 8.10 -5.94 -0.16
CA VAL A 78 7.05 -6.93 0.09
C VAL A 78 5.79 -6.19 0.51
N GLY A 79 4.66 -6.50 -0.10
CA GLY A 79 3.40 -5.85 0.23
C GLY A 79 2.18 -6.50 -0.42
N ASP A 80 1.01 -6.06 0.03
CA ASP A 80 -0.31 -6.56 -0.33
C ASP A 80 -1.10 -5.57 -1.21
N SER A 81 -0.56 -4.37 -1.46
CA SER A 81 -1.17 -3.36 -2.33
C SER A 81 -0.46 -3.29 -3.68
N LEU A 82 -1.19 -3.61 -4.75
CA LEU A 82 -0.65 -3.46 -6.11
C LEU A 82 -0.29 -2.01 -6.43
N VAL A 83 -1.15 -1.07 -6.04
CA VAL A 83 -0.94 0.36 -6.35
C VAL A 83 0.14 0.98 -5.47
N HIS A 84 0.14 0.72 -4.17
CA HIS A 84 1.08 1.37 -3.25
C HIS A 84 2.43 0.66 -3.21
N ASP A 85 2.44 -0.66 -3.03
CA ASP A 85 3.67 -1.42 -2.82
C ASP A 85 4.33 -1.79 -4.15
N ILE A 86 3.59 -2.47 -5.02
CA ILE A 86 4.15 -3.08 -6.23
C ILE A 86 4.50 -2.00 -7.25
N ALA A 87 3.57 -1.12 -7.62
CA ALA A 87 3.84 -0.07 -8.59
C ALA A 87 4.88 0.95 -8.08
N GLY A 88 4.86 1.27 -6.78
CA GLY A 88 5.85 2.15 -6.15
C GLY A 88 7.26 1.54 -6.20
N ALA A 89 7.41 0.28 -5.80
CA ALA A 89 8.70 -0.42 -5.84
C ALA A 89 9.22 -0.59 -7.27
N GLN A 90 8.34 -0.93 -8.21
CA GLN A 90 8.67 -1.04 -9.63
C GLN A 90 9.20 0.29 -10.20
N SER A 91 8.55 1.40 -9.87
CA SER A 91 8.99 2.75 -10.28
C SER A 91 10.35 3.14 -9.69
N ALA A 92 10.73 2.54 -8.56
CA ALA A 92 12.04 2.69 -7.94
C ALA A 92 13.10 1.67 -8.43
N GLY A 93 12.74 0.77 -9.35
CA GLY A 93 13.61 -0.30 -9.83
C GLY A 93 13.90 -1.40 -8.80
N ILE A 94 13.05 -1.53 -7.78
CA ILE A 94 13.19 -2.51 -6.70
C ILE A 94 12.35 -3.75 -7.05
N PRO A 95 12.95 -4.96 -7.06
CA PRO A 95 12.21 -6.22 -7.10
C PRO A 95 11.10 -6.25 -6.03
N ASN A 96 9.93 -6.78 -6.39
CA ASN A 96 8.76 -6.70 -5.52
C ASN A 96 8.01 -8.04 -5.43
N ILE A 97 7.46 -8.29 -4.24
CA ILE A 97 6.80 -9.54 -3.89
C ILE A 97 5.38 -9.20 -3.42
N PHE A 98 4.39 -9.65 -4.18
CA PHE A 98 2.98 -9.48 -3.84
C PHE A 98 2.50 -10.60 -2.91
N VAL A 99 1.77 -10.22 -1.86
CA VAL A 99 1.14 -11.16 -0.91
C VAL A 99 -0.34 -11.34 -1.26
N ALA A 100 -0.72 -12.54 -1.71
CA ALA A 100 -2.01 -12.77 -2.36
C ALA A 100 -3.18 -13.11 -1.42
N LEU A 101 -2.94 -13.87 -0.35
CA LEU A 101 -4.02 -14.42 0.50
C LEU A 101 -4.29 -13.58 1.76
N THR A 102 -3.57 -12.49 1.96
CA THR A 102 -3.73 -11.59 3.10
C THR A 102 -3.71 -10.14 2.64
N GLY A 103 -4.25 -9.23 3.44
CA GLY A 103 -4.21 -7.81 3.13
C GLY A 103 -5.37 -7.34 2.25
N ILE A 104 -5.19 -6.21 1.56
CA ILE A 104 -6.29 -5.47 0.93
C ILE A 104 -6.95 -6.20 -0.25
N HIS A 105 -6.20 -7.01 -0.99
CA HIS A 105 -6.69 -7.77 -2.14
C HIS A 105 -7.10 -9.21 -1.81
N ALA A 106 -7.04 -9.61 -0.53
CA ALA A 106 -7.33 -10.99 -0.14
C ALA A 106 -8.77 -11.43 -0.46
N GLN A 107 -9.72 -10.49 -0.48
CA GLN A 107 -11.12 -10.77 -0.81
C GLN A 107 -11.38 -10.78 -2.33
N ASP A 108 -10.42 -10.30 -3.12
CA ASP A 108 -10.51 -10.28 -4.59
C ASP A 108 -10.07 -11.62 -5.22
N LEU A 109 -9.49 -12.52 -4.40
CA LEU A 109 -8.86 -13.77 -4.83
C LEU A 109 -9.47 -14.96 -4.09
N SER A 110 -9.55 -16.10 -4.75
CA SER A 110 -9.85 -17.36 -4.06
C SER A 110 -8.72 -17.73 -3.09
N SER A 111 -9.06 -18.34 -1.97
CA SER A 111 -8.11 -18.77 -0.94
C SER A 111 -8.10 -20.30 -0.83
N PRO A 112 -7.13 -20.99 -1.47
CA PRO A 112 -6.98 -22.43 -1.37
C PRO A 112 -6.77 -22.90 0.07
N GLN A 113 -7.44 -23.98 0.48
CA GLN A 113 -7.37 -24.49 1.86
C GLN A 113 -5.98 -25.00 2.27
N ASP A 114 -5.16 -25.40 1.28
CA ASP A 114 -3.79 -25.85 1.49
C ASP A 114 -2.78 -24.69 1.59
N GLY A 115 -3.25 -23.43 1.51
CA GLY A 115 -2.42 -22.23 1.55
C GLY A 115 -1.60 -22.01 0.28
N SER A 116 -1.92 -22.72 -0.81
CA SER A 116 -1.31 -22.49 -2.12
C SER A 116 -1.76 -21.16 -2.74
N LEU A 117 -1.06 -20.73 -3.80
CA LEU A 117 -1.45 -19.53 -4.54
C LEU A 117 -2.84 -19.69 -5.18
N PRO A 118 -3.60 -18.60 -5.30
CA PRO A 118 -4.81 -18.58 -6.13
C PRO A 118 -4.49 -19.01 -7.58
N PRO A 119 -5.49 -19.47 -8.35
CA PRO A 119 -5.30 -19.79 -9.76
C PRO A 119 -4.62 -18.65 -10.52
N LYS A 120 -3.63 -19.00 -11.36
CA LYS A 120 -2.84 -18.02 -12.12
C LYS A 120 -3.71 -17.03 -12.91
N ALA A 121 -4.83 -17.50 -13.47
CA ALA A 121 -5.76 -16.65 -14.21
C ALA A 121 -6.41 -15.56 -13.34
N GLU A 122 -6.74 -15.85 -12.07
CA GLU A 122 -7.28 -14.86 -11.13
C GLU A 122 -6.24 -13.80 -10.80
N LEU A 123 -4.99 -14.22 -10.53
CA LEU A 123 -3.88 -13.30 -10.29
C LEU A 123 -3.62 -12.41 -11.51
N GLU A 124 -3.52 -12.99 -12.70
CA GLU A 124 -3.32 -12.23 -13.95
C GLU A 124 -4.48 -11.26 -14.22
N GLN A 125 -5.71 -11.66 -13.96
CA GLN A 125 -6.87 -10.79 -14.08
C GLN A 125 -6.77 -9.60 -13.11
N LEU A 126 -6.48 -9.85 -11.84
CA LEU A 126 -6.29 -8.80 -10.83
C LEU A 126 -5.20 -7.82 -11.27
N PHE A 127 -4.01 -8.32 -11.62
CA PHE A 127 -2.87 -7.51 -12.07
C PHE A 127 -3.19 -6.67 -13.30
N GLN A 128 -3.95 -7.23 -14.24
CA GLN A 128 -4.33 -6.55 -15.48
C GLN A 128 -5.39 -5.45 -15.25
N GLN A 129 -6.28 -5.65 -14.28
CA GLN A 129 -7.38 -4.73 -13.96
C GLN A 129 -6.93 -3.59 -13.05
N THR A 130 -5.98 -3.84 -12.15
CA THR A 130 -5.44 -2.80 -11.26
C THR A 130 -4.52 -1.86 -12.03
N ARG A 131 -4.78 -0.56 -11.90
CA ARG A 131 -3.99 0.51 -12.54
C ARG A 131 -3.57 1.53 -11.51
N SER A 132 -2.38 2.10 -11.69
CA SER A 132 -2.01 3.33 -10.98
C SER A 132 -2.73 4.52 -11.62
N GLU A 133 -2.85 5.63 -10.90
CA GLU A 133 -3.47 6.87 -11.40
C GLU A 133 -2.81 7.38 -12.70
N GLU A 134 -1.53 7.04 -12.92
CA GLU A 134 -0.72 7.46 -14.06
C GLU A 134 -0.55 6.36 -15.13
N GLY A 135 -1.09 5.15 -14.91
CA GLY A 135 -0.74 3.95 -15.66
C GLY A 135 -1.79 3.48 -16.70
N ALA A 136 -1.40 3.44 -17.97
CA ALA A 136 -2.20 2.84 -19.06
C ALA A 136 -2.06 1.30 -19.15
N VAL A 137 -1.27 0.66 -18.28
CA VAL A 137 -0.98 -0.78 -18.27
C VAL A 137 -1.22 -1.34 -16.87
N GLY A 138 -1.55 -2.63 -16.77
CA GLY A 138 -1.70 -3.34 -15.49
C GLY A 138 -0.41 -3.38 -14.68
N ILE A 139 -0.54 -3.71 -13.39
CA ILE A 139 0.57 -3.77 -12.43
C ILE A 139 0.93 -5.24 -12.18
N PHE A 140 2.12 -5.65 -12.60
CA PHE A 140 2.57 -7.03 -12.50
C PHE A 140 3.75 -7.16 -11.53
N PRO A 141 3.58 -7.90 -10.42
CA PRO A 141 4.67 -8.08 -9.47
C PRO A 141 5.77 -8.98 -10.03
N THR A 142 7.00 -8.84 -9.53
CA THR A 142 8.11 -9.71 -9.95
C THR A 142 7.95 -11.13 -9.40
N HIS A 143 7.36 -11.26 -8.20
CA HIS A 143 7.08 -12.52 -7.53
C HIS A 143 5.76 -12.43 -6.78
N VAL A 144 5.13 -13.59 -6.54
CA VAL A 144 3.91 -13.69 -5.75
C VAL A 144 4.09 -14.78 -4.70
N VAL A 145 3.65 -14.50 -3.48
CA VAL A 145 3.59 -15.47 -2.38
C VAL A 145 2.17 -15.51 -1.82
N PRO A 146 1.69 -16.67 -1.31
CA PRO A 146 0.35 -16.75 -0.75
C PRO A 146 0.23 -15.92 0.53
N ALA A 147 1.11 -16.16 1.51
CA ALA A 147 1.15 -15.44 2.77
C ALA A 147 2.53 -15.61 3.43
N PHE A 148 2.86 -14.75 4.40
CA PHE A 148 3.97 -14.99 5.32
C PHE A 148 3.45 -15.65 6.59
N GLN A 149 4.12 -16.73 7.02
CA GLN A 149 3.80 -17.40 8.27
C GLN A 149 4.86 -17.07 9.30
N LYS A 150 4.44 -16.82 10.55
CA LYS A 150 5.37 -16.73 11.66
C LYS A 150 6.02 -18.11 11.82
N ALA A 151 7.35 -18.17 11.84
CA ALA A 151 8.04 -19.41 12.15
C ALA A 151 7.58 -19.92 13.53
N PRO A 152 7.43 -21.24 13.73
CA PRO A 152 7.15 -21.77 15.05
C PRO A 152 8.23 -21.29 16.03
N GLU A 153 7.82 -20.82 17.20
CA GLU A 153 8.75 -20.44 18.25
C GLU A 153 9.56 -21.68 18.65
N SER A 154 10.89 -21.58 18.54
CA SER A 154 11.86 -22.63 18.87
C SER A 154 11.95 -22.88 20.36
#